data_AF-S5ZUG4-F1
#
_entry.id   AF-S5ZUG4-F1
#
_cell.length_a   1.000
_cell.length_b   1.000
_cell.length_c   1.000
_cell.angle_alpha   90.00
_cell.angle_beta   90.00
_cell.angle_gamma   90.00
#
_symmetry.space_group_name_H-M   'P 1'
#
loop_
_entity.id
_entity.type
_entity.pdbx_description
1 polymer ?
#
loop_
_entity_poly.entity_id
_entity_poly.type
_entity_poly.pdbx_seq_one_letter_code
_entity_poly.pdbx_strand_id
1 'polypeptide(L)'
;MDLRSDLSKLIEEVSKNAKTGLVDPQEIQNLGMVFLSVALLTGEDYFFVLSNTMYTLADSLSSFLKVSTMPLSMEYRNKTESLTEEMRSGISHTLQAISNAISQGDKCSALSASAELLRLSYKVNMLTESLKNVVVLGSQGE
;
A
#
# COMPACT_ATOMS: atom_id res chain seq x y z
N MET A 1 6.50 -23.19 16.44
CA MET A 1 6.50 -22.38 15.21
C MET A 1 6.31 -20.94 15.66
N ASP A 2 7.27 -20.05 15.39
CA ASP A 2 7.22 -18.67 15.88
C ASP A 2 6.50 -17.78 14.85
N LEU A 3 5.20 -17.61 15.06
CA LEU A 3 4.31 -16.86 14.18
C LEU A 3 4.83 -15.45 13.88
N ARG A 4 5.50 -14.80 14.84
CA ARG A 4 6.03 -13.44 14.66
C ARG A 4 7.23 -13.43 13.72
N SER A 5 8.11 -14.41 13.86
CA SER A 5 9.27 -14.56 12.97
C SER A 5 8.85 -14.87 11.53
N ASP A 6 7.86 -15.74 11.34
CA ASP A 6 7.38 -16.10 10.01
C ASP A 6 6.60 -14.94 9.36
N LEU A 7 5.81 -14.21 10.14
CA LEU A 7 5.11 -13.01 9.68
C LEU A 7 6.08 -11.89 9.29
N SER A 8 7.11 -11.66 10.10
CA SER A 8 8.16 -10.67 9.85
C SER A 8 8.88 -10.92 8.51
N LYS A 9 9.30 -12.17 8.25
CA LYS A 9 9.92 -12.55 6.97
C LYS A 9 9.01 -12.29 5.76
N LEU A 10 7.72 -12.59 5.89
CA LEU A 10 6.76 -12.39 4.81
C LEU A 10 6.58 -10.89 4.50
N ILE A 11 6.52 -10.04 5.54
CA ILE A 11 6.45 -8.59 5.36
C ILE A 11 7.74 -8.04 4.75
N GLU A 12 8.91 -8.54 5.15
CA GLU A 12 10.19 -8.15 4.57
C GLU A 12 10.31 -8.51 3.09
N GLU A 13 9.80 -9.67 2.68
CA GLU A 13 9.78 -10.09 1.28
C GLU A 13 8.95 -9.12 0.43
N VAL A 14 7.72 -8.81 0.86
CA VAL A 14 6.86 -7.85 0.15
C VAL A 14 7.45 -6.43 0.20
N SER A 15 8.08 -6.02 1.29
CA SER A 15 8.80 -4.74 1.39
C SER A 15 9.94 -4.65 0.38
N LYS A 16 10.69 -5.74 0.18
CA LYS A 16 11.77 -5.81 -0.79
C LYS A 16 11.22 -5.74 -2.22
N ASN A 17 10.15 -6.48 -2.51
CA ASN A 17 9.50 -6.46 -3.83
C ASN A 17 8.98 -5.06 -4.17
N ALA A 18 8.33 -4.39 -3.20
CA ALA A 18 7.88 -3.02 -3.35
C ALA A 18 9.02 -2.05 -3.71
N LYS A 19 10.23 -2.25 -3.15
CA LYS A 19 11.41 -1.43 -3.41
C LYS A 19 12.05 -1.67 -4.78
N THR A 20 12.05 -2.90 -5.28
CA THR A 20 12.81 -3.27 -6.49
C THR A 20 11.96 -3.35 -7.75
N GLY A 21 10.64 -3.37 -7.62
CA GLY A 21 9.70 -3.60 -8.72
C GLY A 21 8.57 -2.57 -8.80
N LEU A 22 7.57 -2.91 -9.62
CA LEU A 22 6.25 -2.33 -9.55
C LEU A 22 5.54 -2.90 -8.33
N VAL A 23 4.93 -2.03 -7.52
CA VAL A 23 4.15 -2.46 -6.37
C VAL A 23 2.92 -3.20 -6.87
N ASP A 24 2.84 -4.51 -6.59
CA ASP A 24 1.69 -5.34 -6.96
C ASP A 24 0.59 -5.20 -5.87
N PRO A 25 -0.60 -4.66 -6.21
CA PRO A 25 -1.72 -4.61 -5.28
C PRO A 25 -2.10 -5.97 -4.69
N GLN A 26 -1.90 -7.07 -5.44
CA GLN A 26 -2.24 -8.41 -4.99
C GLN A 26 -1.35 -8.88 -3.84
N GLU A 27 -0.05 -8.57 -3.88
CA GLU A 27 0.87 -8.88 -2.78
C GLU A 27 0.47 -8.16 -1.49
N ILE A 28 0.08 -6.88 -1.61
CA ILE A 28 -0.42 -6.08 -0.48
C ILE A 28 -1.75 -6.65 0.04
N GLN A 29 -2.65 -7.07 -0.85
CA GLN A 29 -3.92 -7.69 -0.45
C GLN A 29 -3.69 -9.02 0.28
N ASN A 30 -2.74 -9.83 -0.18
CA ASN A 30 -2.36 -11.08 0.46
C ASN A 30 -1.81 -10.83 1.87
N LEU A 31 -0.99 -9.79 2.08
CA LEU A 31 -0.59 -9.35 3.42
C LEU A 31 -1.80 -9.01 4.30
N GLY A 32 -2.79 -8.31 3.75
CA GLY A 32 -4.05 -8.02 4.44
C GLY A 32 -4.76 -9.29 4.94
N MET A 33 -4.88 -10.30 4.06
CA MET A 33 -5.44 -11.61 4.43
C MET A 33 -4.63 -12.32 5.53
N VAL A 34 -3.30 -12.24 5.48
CA VAL A 34 -2.42 -12.81 6.50
C VAL A 34 -2.66 -12.12 7.84
N PHE A 35 -2.69 -10.78 7.89
CA PHE A 35 -2.97 -10.06 9.13
C PHE A 35 -4.37 -10.37 9.67
N LEU A 36 -5.38 -10.46 8.82
CA LEU A 36 -6.72 -10.85 9.23
C LEU A 36 -6.73 -12.26 9.86
N SER A 37 -6.04 -13.20 9.24
CA SER A 37 -5.92 -14.57 9.74
C SER A 37 -5.24 -14.59 11.10
N VAL A 38 -4.16 -13.82 11.27
CA VAL A 38 -3.47 -13.67 12.55
C VAL A 38 -4.39 -13.03 13.60
N ALA A 39 -5.16 -12.00 13.23
CA ALA A 39 -6.15 -11.37 14.12
C ALA A 39 -7.19 -12.39 14.63
N LEU A 40 -7.73 -13.22 13.73
CA LEU A 40 -8.70 -14.25 14.08
C LEU A 40 -8.11 -15.34 14.98
N LEU A 41 -6.85 -15.72 14.77
CA LEU A 41 -6.18 -16.75 15.58
C LEU A 41 -5.73 -16.25 16.95
N THR A 42 -5.30 -14.99 17.03
CA THR A 42 -4.71 -14.41 18.25
C THR A 42 -5.70 -13.60 19.07
N GLY A 43 -6.79 -13.12 18.47
CA GLY A 43 -7.72 -12.17 19.08
C GLY A 43 -7.14 -10.77 19.27
N GLU A 44 -5.99 -10.45 18.65
CA GLU A 44 -5.33 -9.16 18.83
C GLU A 44 -5.82 -8.11 17.83
N ASP A 45 -6.50 -7.07 18.33
CA ASP A 45 -7.20 -6.08 17.50
C ASP A 45 -6.32 -5.29 16.54
N TYR A 46 -5.06 -5.04 16.90
CA TYR A 46 -4.16 -4.27 16.04
C TYR A 46 -3.90 -4.94 14.68
N PHE A 47 -4.01 -6.27 14.61
CA PHE A 47 -3.91 -6.98 13.33
C PHE A 47 -5.13 -6.75 12.42
N PHE A 48 -6.33 -6.50 12.96
CA PHE A 48 -7.46 -6.04 12.14
C PHE A 48 -7.17 -4.68 11.51
N VAL A 49 -6.53 -3.77 12.28
CA VAL A 49 -6.15 -2.44 11.76
C VAL A 49 -5.09 -2.56 10.67
N LEU A 50 -4.07 -3.40 10.87
CA LEU A 50 -3.05 -3.68 9.85
C LEU A 50 -3.68 -4.29 8.59
N SER A 51 -4.57 -5.25 8.75
CA SER A 51 -5.33 -5.86 7.65
C SER A 51 -6.10 -4.82 6.84
N ASN A 52 -6.92 -3.99 7.49
CA ASN A 52 -7.70 -2.96 6.82
C ASN A 52 -6.82 -1.91 6.13
N THR A 53 -5.68 -1.58 6.74
CA THR A 53 -4.69 -0.70 6.15
C THR A 53 -4.14 -1.27 4.83
N MET A 54 -3.80 -2.57 4.81
CA MET A 54 -3.33 -3.24 3.59
C MET A 54 -4.40 -3.28 2.50
N TYR A 55 -5.65 -3.61 2.82
CA TYR A 55 -6.74 -3.57 1.83
C TYR A 55 -6.96 -2.17 1.26
N THR A 56 -7.00 -1.16 2.13
CA THR A 56 -7.19 0.23 1.71
C THR A 56 -6.06 0.69 0.79
N LEU A 57 -4.82 0.27 1.07
CA LEU A 57 -3.71 0.55 0.17
C LEU A 57 -3.86 -0.20 -1.16
N ALA A 58 -4.15 -1.50 -1.13
CA ALA A 58 -4.29 -2.33 -2.32
C ALA A 58 -5.37 -1.78 -3.28
N ASP A 59 -6.51 -1.34 -2.77
CA ASP A 59 -7.60 -0.76 -3.56
C ASP A 59 -7.17 0.56 -4.24
N SER A 60 -6.49 1.44 -3.49
CA SER A 60 -5.93 2.68 -4.03
C SER A 60 -4.88 2.41 -5.11
N LEU A 61 -4.00 1.43 -4.90
CA LEU A 61 -2.98 1.03 -5.87
C LEU A 61 -3.60 0.48 -7.15
N SER A 62 -4.56 -0.43 -7.03
CA SER A 62 -5.26 -1.04 -8.16
C SER A 62 -5.96 0.01 -9.02
N SER A 63 -6.61 0.97 -8.37
CA SER A 63 -7.28 2.09 -9.06
C SER A 63 -6.27 3.01 -9.75
N PHE A 64 -5.16 3.34 -9.08
CA PHE A 64 -4.11 4.18 -9.61
C PHE A 64 -3.42 3.58 -10.84
N LEU A 65 -3.03 2.30 -10.78
CA LEU A 65 -2.34 1.62 -11.88
C LEU A 65 -3.21 1.54 -13.15
N LYS A 66 -4.53 1.45 -13.01
CA LYS A 66 -5.46 1.48 -14.15
C LYS A 66 -5.50 2.83 -14.84
N VAL A 67 -5.41 3.94 -14.11
CA VAL A 67 -5.49 5.29 -14.69
C VAL A 67 -4.12 5.84 -15.10
N SER A 68 -3.03 5.40 -14.45
CA SER A 68 -1.67 5.84 -14.77
C SER A 68 -1.14 5.28 -16.09
N THR A 69 -1.78 4.24 -16.63
CA THR A 69 -1.46 3.63 -17.93
C THR A 69 -2.17 4.31 -19.11
N MET A 70 -3.06 5.27 -18.84
CA MET A 70 -3.78 6.02 -19.88
C MET A 70 -2.87 7.09 -20.53
N PRO A 71 -3.20 7.57 -21.74
CA PRO A 71 -2.45 8.67 -22.36
C PRO A 71 -2.68 9.98 -21.60
N LEU A 72 -1.70 10.37 -20.79
CA LEU A 72 -1.72 11.57 -19.95
C LEU A 72 -0.93 12.71 -20.60
N SER A 73 -1.29 13.96 -20.25
CA SER A 73 -0.45 15.12 -20.57
C SER A 73 0.90 15.01 -19.84
N MET A 74 1.94 15.71 -20.34
CA MET A 74 3.28 15.69 -19.74
C MET A 74 3.27 16.12 -18.27
N GLU A 75 2.42 17.07 -17.89
CA GLU A 75 2.28 17.51 -16.49
C GLU A 75 1.79 16.36 -15.59
N TYR A 76 0.73 15.67 -16.00
CA TYR A 76 0.16 14.56 -15.24
C TYR A 76 1.08 13.33 -15.22
N ARG A 77 1.79 13.08 -16.33
CA ARG A 77 2.80 12.02 -16.41
C ARG A 77 3.91 12.22 -15.38
N ASN A 78 4.48 13.41 -15.29
CA ASN A 78 5.51 13.72 -14.29
C ASN A 78 4.99 13.55 -12.86
N LYS A 79 3.74 13.97 -12.59
CA LYS A 79 3.09 13.76 -11.28
C LYS A 79 2.91 12.28 -10.96
N THR A 80 2.48 11.46 -11.92
CA THR A 80 2.33 10.01 -11.73
C THR A 80 3.66 9.31 -11.51
N GLU A 81 4.72 9.69 -12.23
CA GLU A 81 6.05 9.11 -12.08
C GLU A 81 6.65 9.47 -10.70
N SER A 82 6.55 10.74 -10.29
CA SER A 82 6.98 11.18 -8.96
C SER A 82 6.24 10.46 -7.84
N LEU A 83 4.91 10.31 -7.97
CA LEU A 83 4.13 9.62 -6.95
C LEU A 83 4.46 8.12 -6.92
N THR A 84 4.73 7.50 -8.07
CA THR A 84 5.13 6.08 -8.14
C THR A 84 6.43 5.83 -7.37
N GLU A 85 7.41 6.73 -7.48
CA GLU A 85 8.65 6.63 -6.70
C GLU A 85 8.40 6.82 -5.20
N GLU A 86 7.62 7.84 -4.82
CA GLU A 86 7.23 8.08 -3.42
C GLU A 86 6.51 6.85 -2.85
N MET A 87 5.61 6.24 -3.62
CA MET A 87 4.87 5.05 -3.22
C MET A 87 5.77 3.85 -2.98
N ARG A 88 6.67 3.57 -3.92
CA ARG A 88 7.61 2.45 -3.80
C ARG A 88 8.48 2.58 -2.55
N SER A 89 9.08 3.75 -2.35
CA SER A 89 9.93 4.01 -1.20
C SER A 89 9.14 4.00 0.10
N GLY A 90 7.99 4.67 0.12
CA GLY A 90 7.11 4.77 1.28
C GLY A 90 6.55 3.42 1.72
N ILE A 91 5.98 2.63 0.80
CA ILE A 91 5.46 1.29 1.09
C ILE A 91 6.58 0.40 1.63
N SER A 92 7.74 0.37 0.97
CA SER A 92 8.87 -0.44 1.42
C SER A 92 9.30 -0.08 2.85
N HIS A 93 9.48 1.22 3.13
CA HIS A 93 9.92 1.71 4.43
C HIS A 93 8.89 1.42 5.53
N THR A 94 7.61 1.69 5.26
CA THR A 94 6.54 1.48 6.23
C THR A 94 6.30 -0.01 6.50
N LEU A 95 6.40 -0.89 5.48
CA LEU A 95 6.35 -2.33 5.69
C LEU A 95 7.53 -2.83 6.55
N GLN A 96 8.74 -2.31 6.35
CA GLN A 96 9.87 -2.59 7.26
C GLN A 96 9.60 -2.15 8.69
N ALA A 97 9.02 -0.96 8.88
CA ALA A 97 8.65 -0.47 10.20
C ALA A 97 7.60 -1.38 10.88
N ILE A 98 6.58 -1.83 10.13
CA ILE A 98 5.58 -2.80 10.62
C ILE A 98 6.25 -4.13 10.99
N SER A 99 7.14 -4.65 10.14
CA SER A 99 7.87 -5.91 10.40
C SER A 99 8.71 -5.84 11.68
N ASN A 100 9.48 -4.77 11.84
CA ASN A 100 10.30 -4.52 13.03
C ASN A 100 9.44 -4.43 14.30
N ALA A 101 8.33 -3.69 14.21
CA ALA A 101 7.41 -3.50 15.32
C ALA A 101 6.75 -4.83 15.76
N ILE A 102 6.30 -5.64 14.81
CA ILE A 102 5.73 -6.98 15.08
C ILE A 102 6.77 -7.90 15.73
N SER A 103 8.01 -7.89 15.21
CA SER A 103 9.12 -8.69 15.73
C SER A 103 9.45 -8.32 17.18
N GLN A 104 9.34 -7.05 17.54
CA GLN A 104 9.56 -6.53 18.89
C GLN A 104 8.31 -6.63 19.79
N GLY A 105 7.14 -6.94 19.23
CA GLY A 105 5.86 -6.90 19.94
C GLY A 105 5.35 -5.49 20.24
N ASP A 106 5.88 -4.47 19.57
CA ASP A 106 5.48 -3.07 19.74
C ASP A 106 4.27 -2.75 18.86
N LYS A 107 3.08 -2.88 19.46
CA LYS A 107 1.81 -2.62 18.78
C LYS A 107 1.63 -1.14 18.42
N CYS A 108 2.15 -0.23 19.23
CA CYS A 108 2.02 1.21 19.01
C CYS A 108 2.82 1.64 17.78
N SER A 109 4.05 1.16 17.66
CA SER A 109 4.88 1.43 16.47
C SER A 109 4.29 0.81 15.21
N ALA A 110 3.70 -0.40 15.30
CA ALA A 110 3.02 -1.02 14.17
C ALA A 110 1.81 -0.18 13.70
N LEU A 111 1.01 0.33 14.63
CA LEU A 111 -0.12 1.21 14.32
C LEU A 111 0.32 2.58 13.78
N SER A 112 1.39 3.15 14.33
CA SER A 112 1.97 4.40 13.82
C SER A 112 2.43 4.25 12.37
N ALA A 113 3.14 3.17 12.06
CA ALA A 113 3.54 2.84 10.69
C ALA A 113 2.30 2.62 9.79
N SER A 114 1.26 1.94 10.28
CA SER A 114 0.01 1.76 9.52
C SER A 114 -0.65 3.09 9.12
N ALA A 115 -0.59 4.11 9.98
CA ALA A 115 -1.14 5.43 9.70
C ALA A 115 -0.37 6.16 8.59
N GLU A 116 0.95 5.96 8.50
CA GLU A 116 1.76 6.46 7.39
C GLU A 116 1.37 5.79 6.07
N LEU A 117 1.12 4.48 6.09
CA LEU A 117 0.65 3.74 4.92
C LEU A 117 -0.72 4.25 4.44
N LEU A 118 -1.63 4.54 5.37
CA LEU A 118 -2.94 5.13 5.06
C LEU A 118 -2.81 6.54 4.48
N ARG A 119 -1.87 7.36 4.99
CA ARG A 119 -1.56 8.67 4.40
C ARG A 119 -1.07 8.54 2.96
N LEU A 120 -0.22 7.56 2.70
CA LEU A 120 0.26 7.28 1.34
C LEU A 120 -0.91 6.83 0.44
N SER A 121 -1.74 5.90 0.92
CA SER A 121 -2.96 5.48 0.21
C SER A 121 -3.88 6.67 -0.13
N TYR A 122 -4.07 7.61 0.80
CA TYR A 122 -4.86 8.81 0.56
C TYR A 122 -4.27 9.69 -0.57
N LYS A 123 -2.95 9.91 -0.57
CA LYS A 123 -2.28 10.66 -1.66
C LYS A 123 -2.49 9.99 -3.02
N VAL A 124 -2.34 8.67 -3.07
CA VAL A 124 -2.58 7.86 -4.27
C VAL A 124 -4.01 8.00 -4.76
N ASN A 125 -4.97 7.89 -3.86
CA ASN A 125 -6.38 8.03 -4.21
C ASN A 125 -6.71 9.44 -4.73
N MET A 126 -6.17 10.49 -4.10
CA MET A 126 -6.38 11.88 -4.55
C MET A 126 -5.88 12.12 -5.98
N LEU A 127 -4.68 11.62 -6.32
CA LEU A 127 -4.18 11.73 -7.68
C LEU A 127 -5.00 10.86 -8.64
N THR A 128 -5.38 9.66 -8.23
CA THR A 128 -6.23 8.75 -9.01
C THR A 128 -7.55 9.40 -9.41
N GLU A 129 -8.28 9.99 -8.46
CA GLU A 129 -9.53 10.71 -8.72
C GLU A 129 -9.32 11.93 -9.62
N SER A 130 -8.21 12.65 -9.42
CA SER A 130 -7.85 13.77 -10.30
C SER A 130 -7.65 13.30 -11.75
N LEU A 131 -6.97 12.18 -11.96
CA LEU A 131 -6.72 11.61 -13.29
C LEU A 131 -8.00 11.11 -13.95
N LYS A 132 -8.90 10.44 -13.20
CA LYS A 132 -10.21 10.01 -13.71
C LYS A 132 -10.98 11.18 -14.32
N ASN A 133 -11.01 12.32 -13.64
CA ASN A 133 -11.73 13.51 -14.10
C ASN A 133 -11.12 14.16 -15.35
N VAL A 134 -9.79 14.09 -15.50
CA VAL A 134 -9.09 14.64 -16.68
C VAL A 134 -9.37 13.79 -17.92
N VAL A 135 -9.41 12.46 -17.78
CA VAL A 135 -9.67 11.53 -18.89
C VAL A 135 -11.10 11.71 -19.44
N VAL A 136 -12.09 11.98 -18.59
CA VAL A 136 -13.48 12.20 -19.02
C VAL A 136 -13.61 13.41 -19.95
N LEU A 137 -12.84 14.48 -19.72
CA LEU A 137 -12.91 15.71 -20.53
C LEU A 137 -12.29 15.56 -21.93
N GLY A 138 -11.41 14.58 -22.15
CA GLY A 138 -10.76 14.33 -23.44
C GLY A 138 -11.60 13.54 -24.45
N SER A 139 -12.76 13.01 -24.04
CA SER A 139 -13.58 12.08 -24.85
C SER A 139 -14.93 12.66 -25.33
N GLN A 140 -15.24 13.92 -25.01
CA GLN A 140 -16.50 14.58 -25.37
C GLN A 140 -16.36 15.68 -26.44
N GLY A 141 -15.29 15.64 -27.24
CA GLY A 141 -15.00 16.65 -28.26
C GLY A 141 -14.71 16.06 -29.62
N GLU A 142 -15.65 15.30 -30.19
CA GLU A 142 -15.80 15.10 -31.64
C GLU A 142 -17.26 15.32 -32.05
#